data_AF-A0A4Q6BNG5-F1
#
_entry.id   AF-A0A4Q6BNG5-F1
#
_cell.length_a   1.000
_cell.length_b   1.000
_cell.length_c   1.000
_cell.angle_alpha   90.00
_cell.angle_beta   90.00
_cell.angle_gamma   90.00
#
_symmetry.space_group_name_H-M   'P 1'
#
loop_
_entity.id
_entity.type
_entity.pdbx_description
1 polymer ?
#
loop_
_entity_poly.entity_id
_entity_poly.type
_entity_poly.pdbx_seq_one_letter_code
_entity_poly.pdbx_strand_id
1 'polypeptide(L)'
;MAKSLKNLQSLRSHSANSRFVSLANKLTNSTAMGALTCFVAVCFCGAPARAAAQAGPVTPSKKPTSQTQLETYKDLIAKAQNLTLQRDRLQASQILLRAIAREPKNSVGYKELTKALQELTTVFYTERAQSAFIAGEANLPLKPKEALESFQESLRLEDGNVTVLKAIARQHLIQGECEKADGFVKSAENLDPYSAEVYLLRLQAWDCAKATSFLEEKLFTSDAQLIGVEPYVRGLQMRELIRKSEFKKAKTTLEKWAAGSKDYPEVSYWTFELSKAQGSAPDKAAAARYVQLCQNLTPRKRKSYNLDVDLCKARETVEAYLKEASDED
;
A
#
# COMPACT_ATOMS: atom_id res chain seq x y z
N MET A 1 10.13 30.15 43.89
CA MET A 1 10.04 28.72 44.25
C MET A 1 8.61 28.41 44.66
N ALA A 2 8.10 27.23 44.27
CA ALA A 2 6.78 26.67 44.58
C ALA A 2 5.55 27.27 43.87
N LYS A 3 5.29 26.81 42.64
CA LYS A 3 3.95 26.49 42.08
C LYS A 3 4.14 25.82 40.71
N SER A 4 4.50 24.53 40.74
CA SER A 4 4.50 23.62 39.59
C SER A 4 4.11 22.24 40.11
N LEU A 5 3.42 21.44 39.30
CA LEU A 5 2.81 20.11 39.58
C LEU A 5 1.29 20.11 39.83
N LYS A 6 0.53 20.57 38.84
CA LYS A 6 -0.82 20.04 38.54
C LYS A 6 -1.03 20.05 37.03
N ASN A 7 -0.35 19.16 36.32
CA ASN A 7 -0.70 18.78 34.94
C ASN A 7 0.23 17.63 34.51
N LEU A 8 -0.21 16.39 34.72
CA LEU A 8 0.33 15.19 34.05
C LEU A 8 -0.55 13.99 34.43
N GLN A 9 -1.81 13.97 33.99
CA GLN A 9 -2.65 12.76 34.08
C GLN A 9 -3.76 12.65 33.03
N SER A 10 -3.76 13.47 31.98
CA SER A 10 -4.69 13.33 30.85
C SER A 10 -3.88 13.24 29.57
N LEU A 11 -3.64 12.00 29.12
CA LEU A 11 -3.36 11.57 27.74
C LEU A 11 -2.94 10.08 27.78
N ARG A 12 -3.91 9.21 28.11
CA ARG A 12 -3.82 7.77 27.81
C ARG A 12 -4.84 7.46 26.71
N SER A 13 -4.30 7.22 25.51
CA SER A 13 -4.72 6.21 24.55
C SER A 13 -6.21 5.82 24.53
N HIS A 14 -6.96 6.37 23.56
CA HIS A 14 -8.10 5.68 22.98
C HIS A 14 -7.57 4.67 21.95
N SER A 15 -7.18 3.49 22.45
CA SER A 15 -7.10 2.27 21.64
C SER A 15 -8.37 1.49 21.94
N ALA A 16 -9.40 1.71 21.14
CA ALA A 16 -10.63 0.93 21.16
C ALA A 16 -10.46 -0.23 20.17
N ASN A 17 -9.85 -1.32 20.61
CA ASN A 17 -10.05 -2.65 20.02
C ASN A 17 -9.56 -3.73 20.99
N SER A 18 -10.33 -3.99 22.05
CA SER A 18 -10.13 -5.17 22.89
C SER A 18 -11.47 -5.74 23.37
N ARG A 19 -12.24 -6.34 22.46
CA ARG A 19 -13.27 -7.31 22.81
C ARG A 19 -13.34 -8.33 21.69
N PHE A 20 -12.54 -9.39 21.78
CA PHE A 20 -12.80 -10.75 21.26
C PHE A 20 -11.51 -11.57 21.33
N VAL A 21 -11.08 -11.97 22.53
CA VAL A 21 -10.20 -13.14 22.69
C VAL A 21 -10.51 -13.80 24.03
N SER A 22 -11.33 -14.85 24.00
CA SER A 22 -11.34 -15.90 25.01
C SER A 22 -12.02 -17.13 24.40
N LEU A 23 -11.44 -18.31 24.67
CA LEU A 23 -11.75 -19.65 24.17
C LEU A 23 -11.22 -20.01 22.78
N ALA A 24 -10.02 -20.62 22.72
CA ALA A 24 -9.90 -22.08 22.80
C ALA A 24 -8.45 -22.49 22.46
N ASN A 25 -7.70 -22.84 23.50
CA ASN A 25 -6.47 -23.64 23.40
C ASN A 25 -6.87 -25.12 23.37
N LYS A 26 -6.41 -25.88 22.35
CA LYS A 26 -5.78 -27.21 22.47
C LYS A 26 -5.60 -27.88 21.09
N LEU A 27 -4.52 -28.67 21.00
CA LEU A 27 -4.09 -29.63 19.96
C LEU A 27 -3.29 -29.00 18.80
N THR A 28 -2.13 -29.49 18.36
CA THR A 28 -1.26 -30.64 18.70
C THR A 28 0.07 -30.45 17.96
N ASN A 29 1.17 -30.93 18.55
CA ASN A 29 2.45 -31.16 17.90
C ASN A 29 2.32 -32.18 16.76
N SER A 30 3.01 -31.97 15.63
CA SER A 30 3.58 -33.08 14.84
C SER A 30 4.68 -32.59 13.91
N THR A 31 5.87 -33.10 14.16
CA THR A 31 7.06 -33.19 13.30
C THR A 31 6.77 -34.04 12.05
N ALA A 32 7.38 -33.70 10.91
CA ALA A 32 7.89 -34.68 9.93
C ALA A 32 8.77 -33.99 8.87
N MET A 33 10.03 -34.43 8.81
CA MET A 33 10.91 -34.29 7.64
C MET A 33 10.37 -35.18 6.50
N GLY A 34 10.52 -34.74 5.26
CA GLY A 34 10.20 -35.55 4.08
C GLY A 34 11.01 -35.11 2.86
N ALA A 35 11.79 -36.05 2.34
CA ALA A 35 12.83 -35.88 1.34
C ALA A 35 12.33 -35.78 -0.10
N LEU A 36 13.21 -35.20 -0.93
CA LEU A 36 13.46 -35.41 -2.36
C LEU A 36 12.70 -36.56 -3.06
N THR A 37 12.04 -36.23 -4.16
CA THR A 37 11.99 -37.09 -5.36
C THR A 37 11.74 -36.25 -6.62
N CYS A 38 12.69 -36.26 -7.55
CA CYS A 38 12.49 -35.91 -8.95
C CYS A 38 11.53 -36.92 -9.59
N PHE A 39 10.54 -36.44 -10.35
CA PHE A 39 9.83 -37.26 -11.32
C PHE A 39 9.89 -36.62 -12.71
N VAL A 40 10.37 -37.44 -13.63
CA VAL A 40 10.52 -37.22 -15.06
C VAL A 40 9.30 -37.81 -15.79
N ALA A 41 8.92 -37.14 -16.89
CA ALA A 41 8.09 -37.62 -18.01
C ALA A 41 6.59 -37.83 -17.68
N VAL A 42 5.61 -37.63 -18.57
CA VAL A 42 5.47 -38.15 -19.94
C VAL A 42 4.37 -37.32 -20.64
N CYS A 43 4.57 -36.92 -21.90
CA CYS A 43 3.51 -36.40 -22.77
C CYS A 43 2.59 -37.56 -23.21
N PHE A 44 1.31 -37.53 -22.80
CA PHE A 44 0.26 -38.36 -23.40
C PHE A 44 -0.57 -37.53 -24.37
N CYS A 45 -0.36 -37.74 -25.67
CA CYS A 45 -1.32 -37.39 -26.71
C CYS A 45 -2.39 -38.49 -26.76
N GLY A 46 -3.56 -38.23 -26.16
CA GLY A 46 -4.71 -39.13 -26.22
C GLY A 46 -5.96 -38.38 -26.70
N ALA A 47 -6.41 -38.68 -27.91
CA ALA A 47 -7.67 -38.22 -28.46
C ALA A 47 -8.87 -38.84 -27.71
N PRO A 48 -9.97 -38.11 -27.46
CA PRO A 48 -11.19 -38.75 -26.99
C PRO A 48 -12.10 -39.14 -28.16
N ALA A 49 -12.50 -40.40 -28.14
CA ALA A 49 -13.50 -41.02 -28.98
C ALA A 49 -14.89 -40.38 -28.77
N ARG A 50 -15.63 -40.21 -29.87
CA ARG A 50 -17.06 -39.90 -29.90
C ARG A 50 -17.86 -41.09 -29.37
N ALA A 51 -18.39 -40.98 -28.15
CA ALA A 51 -19.45 -41.85 -27.65
C ALA A 51 -20.81 -41.19 -27.95
N ALA A 52 -21.60 -41.81 -28.81
CA ALA A 52 -22.98 -41.46 -29.07
C ALA A 52 -23.85 -41.93 -27.89
N ALA A 53 -24.32 -40.99 -27.06
CA ALA A 53 -25.25 -41.27 -25.97
C ALA A 53 -26.70 -41.11 -26.46
N GLN A 54 -27.50 -42.13 -26.18
CA GLN A 54 -28.91 -42.26 -26.52
C GLN A 54 -29.75 -41.25 -25.72
N ALA A 55 -30.61 -40.51 -26.42
CA ALA A 55 -31.56 -39.56 -25.85
C ALA A 55 -32.75 -40.30 -25.21
N GLY A 56 -32.78 -40.34 -23.87
CA GLY A 56 -33.97 -40.72 -23.11
C GLY A 56 -34.98 -39.56 -22.99
N PRO A 57 -36.28 -39.84 -22.80
CA PRO A 57 -37.33 -38.83 -22.71
C PRO A 57 -37.19 -38.00 -21.42
N VAL A 58 -36.86 -36.72 -21.58
CA VAL A 58 -36.72 -35.75 -20.50
C VAL A 58 -38.11 -35.34 -20.02
N THR A 59 -38.51 -35.80 -18.84
CA THR A 59 -39.68 -35.30 -18.12
C THR A 59 -39.46 -33.83 -17.72
N PRO A 60 -40.43 -32.92 -17.92
CA PRO A 60 -40.30 -31.50 -17.60
C PRO A 60 -40.28 -31.30 -16.08
N SER A 61 -39.09 -31.29 -15.49
CA SER A 61 -38.87 -30.93 -14.09
C SER A 61 -39.20 -29.46 -13.89
N LYS A 62 -40.32 -29.16 -13.20
CA LYS A 62 -40.68 -27.82 -12.74
C LYS A 62 -39.53 -27.27 -11.90
N LYS A 63 -38.73 -26.36 -12.47
CA LYS A 63 -37.67 -25.66 -11.73
C LYS A 63 -38.31 -24.88 -10.58
N PRO A 64 -37.91 -25.10 -9.32
CA PRO A 64 -38.36 -24.26 -8.23
C PRO A 64 -37.83 -22.84 -8.46
N THR A 65 -38.74 -21.91 -8.75
CA THR A 65 -38.46 -20.48 -8.79
C THR A 65 -38.21 -20.02 -7.36
N SER A 66 -37.01 -20.28 -6.83
CA SER A 66 -36.59 -19.66 -5.58
C SER A 66 -36.54 -18.16 -5.83
N GLN A 67 -37.46 -17.41 -5.23
CA GLN A 67 -37.34 -15.97 -5.13
C GLN A 67 -36.05 -15.70 -4.36
N THR A 68 -34.98 -15.43 -5.09
CA THR A 68 -33.69 -15.03 -4.53
C THR A 68 -33.92 -13.69 -3.85
N GLN A 69 -34.17 -13.71 -2.54
CA GLN A 69 -34.20 -12.49 -1.73
C GLN A 69 -32.90 -11.74 -2.01
N LEU A 70 -33.02 -10.48 -2.40
CA LEU A 70 -31.86 -9.63 -2.67
C LEU A 70 -31.10 -9.46 -1.34
N GLU A 71 -29.94 -10.10 -1.23
CA GLU A 71 -29.03 -9.94 -0.09
C GLU A 71 -28.72 -8.44 0.08
N THR A 72 -28.89 -7.91 1.30
CA THR A 72 -28.54 -6.52 1.60
C THR A 72 -27.02 -6.35 1.75
N TYR A 73 -26.50 -5.12 1.65
CA TYR A 73 -25.07 -4.88 1.89
C TYR A 73 -24.61 -5.34 3.28
N LYS A 74 -25.50 -5.32 4.29
CA LYS A 74 -25.20 -5.81 5.65
C LYS A 74 -25.03 -7.32 5.68
N ASP A 75 -25.88 -8.05 4.94
CA ASP A 75 -25.78 -9.51 4.83
C ASP A 75 -24.47 -9.92 4.15
N LEU A 76 -24.06 -9.16 3.13
CA LEU A 76 -22.78 -9.37 2.42
C LEU A 76 -21.56 -9.09 3.32
N ILE A 77 -21.61 -8.06 4.16
CA ILE A 77 -20.57 -7.80 5.17
C ILE A 77 -20.49 -8.95 6.18
N ALA A 78 -21.63 -9.38 6.74
CA ALA A 78 -21.66 -10.49 7.67
C ALA A 78 -21.13 -11.79 7.06
N LYS A 79 -21.47 -12.05 5.80
CA LYS A 79 -20.96 -13.20 5.02
C LYS A 79 -19.44 -13.13 4.83
N ALA A 80 -18.90 -11.96 4.48
CA ALA A 80 -17.46 -11.75 4.36
C ALA A 80 -16.74 -11.91 5.70
N GLN A 81 -17.31 -11.40 6.80
CA GLN A 81 -16.78 -11.59 8.16
C GLN A 81 -16.79 -13.06 8.59
N ASN A 82 -17.79 -13.85 8.20
CA ASN A 82 -17.77 -15.28 8.49
C ASN A 82 -16.65 -16.02 7.75
N LEU A 83 -16.30 -15.60 6.53
CA LEU A 83 -15.18 -16.16 5.79
C LEU A 83 -13.82 -15.80 6.40
N THR A 84 -13.69 -14.65 7.06
CA THR A 84 -12.44 -14.28 7.75
C THR A 84 -12.20 -15.12 9.00
N LEU A 85 -13.26 -15.55 9.68
CA LEU A 85 -13.16 -16.54 10.77
C LEU A 85 -12.62 -17.88 10.27
N GLN A 86 -12.88 -18.21 8.99
CA GLN A 86 -12.34 -19.38 8.30
C GLN A 86 -10.95 -19.11 7.67
N ARG A 87 -10.39 -17.91 7.88
CA ARG A 87 -9.13 -17.44 7.29
C ARG A 87 -9.13 -17.37 5.76
N ASP A 88 -10.30 -17.27 5.13
CA ASP A 88 -10.43 -17.14 3.69
C ASP A 88 -10.59 -15.66 3.26
N ARG A 89 -9.47 -14.94 3.34
CA ARG A 89 -9.41 -13.50 3.03
C ARG A 89 -9.76 -13.20 1.57
N LEU A 90 -9.33 -14.07 0.64
CA LEU A 90 -9.53 -13.88 -0.80
C LEU A 90 -11.01 -13.99 -1.17
N GLN A 91 -11.72 -15.01 -0.71
CA GLN A 91 -13.15 -15.11 -0.98
C GLN A 91 -13.93 -13.98 -0.32
N ALA A 92 -13.55 -13.62 0.91
CA ALA A 92 -14.19 -12.53 1.63
C ALA A 92 -14.06 -11.18 0.91
N SER A 93 -12.86 -10.83 0.43
CA SER A 93 -12.65 -9.60 -0.34
C SER A 93 -13.43 -9.63 -1.66
N GLN A 94 -13.45 -10.74 -2.39
CA GLN A 94 -14.20 -10.88 -3.64
C GLN A 94 -15.72 -10.72 -3.47
N ILE A 95 -16.30 -11.11 -2.32
CA ILE A 95 -17.71 -10.84 -2.02
C ILE A 95 -17.95 -9.34 -1.90
N LEU A 96 -17.12 -8.65 -1.12
CA LEU A 96 -17.24 -7.21 -0.90
C LEU A 96 -16.98 -6.41 -2.17
N LEU A 97 -15.96 -6.77 -2.97
CA LEU A 97 -15.66 -6.11 -4.25
C LEU A 97 -16.85 -6.18 -5.22
N ARG A 98 -17.49 -7.35 -5.34
CA ARG A 98 -18.70 -7.51 -6.17
C ARG A 98 -19.89 -6.71 -5.63
N ALA A 99 -20.01 -6.58 -4.30
CA ALA A 99 -21.04 -5.77 -3.68
C ALA A 99 -20.81 -4.27 -3.96
N ILE A 100 -19.59 -3.78 -3.76
CA ILE A 100 -19.19 -2.38 -4.00
C ILE A 100 -19.46 -1.99 -5.46
N ALA A 101 -19.14 -2.87 -6.42
CA ALA A 101 -19.37 -2.63 -7.84
C ALA A 101 -20.86 -2.45 -8.21
N ARG A 102 -21.79 -2.92 -7.38
CA ARG A 102 -23.25 -2.78 -7.59
C ARG A 102 -23.85 -1.58 -6.86
N GLU A 103 -23.15 -1.05 -5.87
CA GLU A 103 -23.63 0.06 -5.04
C GLU A 103 -23.27 1.43 -5.65
N PRO A 104 -24.14 2.45 -5.57
CA PRO A 104 -23.81 3.79 -6.03
C PRO A 104 -22.68 4.38 -5.17
N LYS A 105 -21.66 4.99 -5.80
CA LYS A 105 -20.46 5.54 -5.12
C LYS A 105 -20.73 6.45 -3.92
N ASN A 106 -21.87 7.15 -3.90
CA ASN A 106 -22.24 8.09 -2.84
C ASN A 106 -23.21 7.51 -1.80
N SER A 107 -23.61 6.25 -1.94
CA SER A 107 -24.54 5.59 -1.02
C SER A 107 -23.88 5.27 0.33
N VAL A 108 -24.72 5.08 1.36
CA VAL A 108 -24.26 4.57 2.66
C VAL A 108 -23.69 3.15 2.52
N GLY A 109 -24.34 2.30 1.71
CA GLY A 109 -23.88 0.93 1.44
C GLY A 109 -22.48 0.88 0.86
N TYR A 110 -22.17 1.72 -0.13
CA TYR A 110 -20.83 1.81 -0.73
C TYR A 110 -19.75 2.15 0.31
N LYS A 111 -20.01 3.13 1.19
CA LYS A 111 -19.06 3.55 2.23
C LYS A 111 -18.83 2.45 3.26
N GLU A 112 -19.90 1.82 3.74
CA GLU A 112 -19.81 0.72 4.71
C GLU A 112 -19.11 -0.52 4.13
N LEU A 113 -19.40 -0.89 2.87
CA LEU A 113 -18.71 -1.99 2.20
C LEU A 113 -17.23 -1.71 1.96
N THR A 114 -16.87 -0.49 1.53
CA THR A 114 -15.46 -0.10 1.33
C THR A 114 -14.69 -0.11 2.63
N LYS A 115 -15.30 0.41 3.71
CA LYS A 115 -14.72 0.36 5.05
C LYS A 115 -14.53 -1.08 5.53
N ALA A 116 -15.55 -1.92 5.38
CA ALA A 116 -15.47 -3.34 5.74
C ALA A 116 -14.37 -4.06 4.96
N LEU A 117 -14.19 -3.76 3.68
CA LEU A 117 -13.11 -4.32 2.84
C LEU A 117 -11.73 -3.93 3.38
N GLN A 118 -11.52 -2.65 3.70
CA GLN A 118 -10.25 -2.15 4.24
C GLN A 118 -9.91 -2.77 5.60
N GLU A 119 -10.89 -2.87 6.51
CA GLU A 119 -10.69 -3.50 7.82
C GLU A 119 -10.36 -4.99 7.68
N LEU A 120 -11.08 -5.68 6.80
CA LEU A 120 -10.94 -7.13 6.59
C LEU A 120 -9.60 -7.52 5.97
N THR A 121 -9.13 -6.75 5.00
CA THR A 121 -7.91 -7.06 4.26
C THR A 121 -6.63 -6.72 5.03
N THR A 122 -6.74 -5.95 6.11
CA THR A 122 -5.60 -5.49 6.92
C THR A 122 -5.45 -6.22 8.26
N VAL A 123 -6.49 -6.92 8.74
CA VAL A 123 -6.46 -7.65 10.02
C VAL A 123 -5.50 -8.85 9.97
N PHE A 124 -4.71 -9.03 11.03
CA PHE A 124 -3.89 -10.22 11.25
C PHE A 124 -4.73 -11.29 11.97
N TYR A 125 -4.79 -12.52 11.43
CA TYR A 125 -5.50 -13.64 12.07
C TYR A 125 -4.66 -14.33 13.16
N THR A 126 -3.35 -14.09 13.18
CA THR A 126 -2.41 -14.72 14.12
C THR A 126 -1.45 -13.71 14.75
N GLU A 127 -1.18 -13.88 16.05
CA GLU A 127 -0.22 -13.06 16.80
C GLU A 127 1.21 -13.21 16.26
N ARG A 128 1.55 -14.40 15.75
CA ARG A 128 2.87 -14.68 15.18
C ARG A 128 3.15 -13.83 13.94
N ALA A 129 2.18 -13.72 13.03
CA ALA A 129 2.33 -12.89 11.84
C ALA A 129 2.40 -11.40 12.16
N GLN A 130 1.58 -10.95 13.11
CA GLN A 130 1.64 -9.57 13.62
C GLN A 130 3.01 -9.26 14.24
N SER A 131 3.55 -10.19 15.04
CA SER A 131 4.87 -10.05 15.66
C SER A 131 5.99 -9.97 14.62
N ALA A 132 5.94 -10.80 13.57
CA ALA A 132 6.88 -10.73 12.45
C ALA A 132 6.78 -9.39 11.70
N PHE A 133 5.56 -8.88 11.48
CA PHE A 133 5.36 -7.57 10.86
C PHE A 133 5.96 -6.43 11.71
N ILE A 134 5.70 -6.42 13.02
CA ILE A 134 6.26 -5.43 13.95
C ILE A 134 7.79 -5.50 13.97
N ALA A 135 8.38 -6.70 13.94
CA ALA A 135 9.82 -6.87 13.83
C ALA A 135 10.37 -6.27 12.52
N GLY A 136 9.66 -6.45 11.41
CA GLY A 136 9.98 -5.80 10.14
C GLY A 136 9.96 -4.28 10.23
N GLU A 137 8.91 -3.69 10.82
CA GLU A 137 8.83 -2.24 11.02
C GLU A 137 9.96 -1.70 11.92
N ALA A 138 10.32 -2.43 12.98
CA ALA A 138 11.38 -2.03 13.90
C ALA A 138 12.78 -2.08 13.25
N ASN A 139 13.01 -3.05 12.37
CA ASN A 139 14.28 -3.22 11.68
C ASN A 139 14.44 -2.29 10.47
N LEU A 140 13.35 -1.80 9.89
CA LEU A 140 13.35 -0.97 8.68
C LEU A 140 14.43 0.14 8.62
N PRO A 141 14.61 0.99 9.66
CA PRO A 141 15.56 2.09 9.59
C PRO A 141 17.03 1.67 9.75
N LEU A 142 17.30 0.50 10.33
CA LEU A 142 18.66 0.05 10.67
C LEU A 142 19.15 -1.08 9.75
N LYS A 143 18.23 -1.92 9.34
CA LYS A 143 18.43 -3.29 8.86
C LYS A 143 17.37 -3.63 7.80
N PRO A 144 17.40 -2.95 6.64
CA PRO A 144 16.34 -3.08 5.63
C PRO A 144 16.23 -4.49 5.04
N LYS A 145 17.33 -5.25 5.01
CA LYS A 145 17.32 -6.65 4.55
C LYS A 145 16.60 -7.56 5.56
N GLU A 146 16.99 -7.51 6.84
CA GLU A 146 16.30 -8.29 7.88
C GLU A 146 14.83 -7.85 8.07
N ALA A 147 14.52 -6.57 7.79
CA ALA A 147 13.14 -6.08 7.77
C ALA A 147 12.30 -6.74 6.67
N LEU A 148 12.85 -6.85 5.45
CA LEU A 148 12.18 -7.52 4.33
C LEU A 148 11.93 -9.00 4.62
N GLU A 149 12.91 -9.71 5.20
CA GLU A 149 12.75 -11.11 5.62
C GLU A 149 11.63 -11.26 6.66
N SER A 150 11.54 -10.34 7.62
CA SER A 150 10.48 -10.33 8.65
C SER A 150 9.10 -10.09 8.04
N PHE A 151 8.99 -9.19 7.05
CA PHE A 151 7.73 -9.00 6.31
C PHE A 151 7.35 -10.22 5.47
N GLN A 152 8.32 -10.89 4.84
CA GLN A 152 8.07 -12.12 4.08
C GLN A 152 7.59 -13.26 4.97
N GLU A 153 8.16 -13.43 6.17
CA GLU A 153 7.65 -14.39 7.16
C GLU A 153 6.22 -14.03 7.58
N SER A 154 5.92 -12.75 7.80
CA SER A 154 4.55 -12.29 8.09
C SER A 154 3.58 -12.65 6.96
N LEU A 155 3.96 -12.43 5.70
CA LEU A 155 3.14 -12.75 4.54
C LEU A 155 2.91 -14.26 4.40
N ARG A 156 3.93 -15.08 4.67
CA ARG A 156 3.83 -16.54 4.65
C ARG A 156 2.84 -17.07 5.69
N LEU A 157 2.75 -16.41 6.84
CA LEU A 157 1.81 -16.76 7.91
C LEU A 157 0.40 -16.22 7.66
N GLU A 158 0.27 -15.12 6.91
CA GLU A 158 -0.98 -14.40 6.63
C GLU A 158 -1.09 -14.04 5.15
N ASP A 159 -1.35 -15.04 4.31
CA ASP A 159 -1.43 -14.81 2.87
C ASP A 159 -2.51 -13.78 2.49
N GLY A 160 -2.15 -12.86 1.61
CA GLY A 160 -3.02 -11.76 1.19
C GLY A 160 -3.26 -10.68 2.24
N ASN A 161 -2.47 -10.54 3.31
CA ASN A 161 -2.61 -9.38 4.19
C ASN A 161 -2.11 -8.11 3.47
N VAL A 162 -3.02 -7.17 3.20
CA VAL A 162 -2.70 -5.95 2.42
C VAL A 162 -1.69 -5.05 3.14
N THR A 163 -1.70 -4.99 4.47
CA THR A 163 -0.70 -4.23 5.23
C THR A 163 0.71 -4.76 4.98
N VAL A 164 0.88 -6.09 4.98
CA VAL A 164 2.17 -6.72 4.72
C VAL A 164 2.60 -6.53 3.26
N LEU A 165 1.69 -6.73 2.31
CA LEU A 165 1.96 -6.53 0.87
C LEU A 165 2.43 -5.09 0.59
N LYS A 166 1.79 -4.08 1.19
CA LYS A 166 2.20 -2.66 1.06
C LYS A 166 3.61 -2.43 1.60
N ALA A 167 3.94 -3.00 2.76
CA ALA A 167 5.27 -2.84 3.37
C ALA A 167 6.37 -3.46 2.52
N ILE A 168 6.14 -4.66 1.97
CA ILE A 168 7.07 -5.35 1.06
C ILE A 168 7.24 -4.55 -0.25
N ALA A 169 6.13 -4.13 -0.87
CA ALA A 169 6.18 -3.30 -2.08
C ALA A 169 7.02 -2.04 -1.88
N ARG A 170 6.80 -1.34 -0.76
CA ARG A 170 7.55 -0.13 -0.40
C ARG A 170 9.04 -0.41 -0.23
N GLN A 171 9.42 -1.52 0.40
CA GLN A 171 10.83 -1.90 0.52
C GLN A 171 11.49 -2.16 -0.83
N HIS A 172 10.80 -2.86 -1.74
CA HIS A 172 11.30 -3.04 -3.10
C HIS A 172 11.43 -1.71 -3.86
N LEU A 173 10.49 -0.77 -3.69
CA LEU A 173 10.60 0.58 -4.28
C LEU A 173 11.82 1.35 -3.76
N ILE A 174 12.07 1.31 -2.45
CA ILE A 174 13.24 1.96 -1.83
C ILE A 174 14.55 1.37 -2.40
N GLN A 175 14.57 0.06 -2.65
CA GLN A 175 15.71 -0.66 -3.22
C GLN A 175 15.83 -0.51 -4.75
N GLY A 176 14.86 0.14 -5.42
CA GLY A 176 14.82 0.27 -6.88
C GLY A 176 14.40 -1.01 -7.63
N GLU A 177 13.88 -2.02 -6.93
CA GLU A 177 13.40 -3.28 -7.51
C GLU A 177 11.95 -3.16 -8.01
N CYS A 178 11.74 -2.31 -9.03
CA CYS A 178 10.41 -1.87 -9.48
C CYS A 178 9.47 -3.01 -9.90
N GLU A 179 9.99 -4.04 -10.59
CA GLU A 179 9.16 -5.18 -11.05
C GLU A 179 8.62 -6.02 -9.89
N LYS A 180 9.46 -6.27 -8.87
CA LYS A 180 9.02 -6.99 -7.67
C LYS A 180 7.98 -6.17 -6.91
N ALA A 181 8.24 -4.87 -6.75
CA ALA A 181 7.28 -3.95 -6.14
C ALA A 181 5.92 -4.01 -6.86
N ASP A 182 5.91 -3.91 -8.19
CA ASP A 182 4.70 -3.95 -9.01
C ASP A 182 3.89 -5.25 -8.80
N GLY A 183 4.56 -6.40 -8.67
CA GLY A 183 3.92 -7.68 -8.35
C GLY A 183 3.20 -7.69 -7.00
N PHE A 184 3.82 -7.14 -5.95
CA PHE A 184 3.19 -7.01 -4.63
C PHE A 184 2.05 -5.98 -4.65
N VAL A 185 2.20 -4.86 -5.38
CA VAL A 185 1.13 -3.87 -5.54
C VAL A 185 -0.07 -4.47 -6.29
N LYS A 186 0.14 -5.27 -7.35
CA LYS A 186 -0.95 -6.02 -8.02
C LYS A 186 -1.68 -6.94 -7.07
N SER A 187 -0.94 -7.64 -6.22
CA SER A 187 -1.54 -8.51 -5.21
C SER A 187 -2.38 -7.71 -4.21
N ALA A 188 -1.89 -6.55 -3.75
CA ALA A 188 -2.64 -5.68 -2.86
C ALA A 188 -3.88 -5.05 -3.53
N GLU A 189 -3.76 -4.60 -4.78
CA GLU A 189 -4.86 -3.99 -5.55
C GLU A 189 -5.97 -4.99 -5.86
N ASN A 190 -5.63 -6.25 -6.13
CA ASN A 190 -6.63 -7.31 -6.34
C ASN A 190 -7.49 -7.57 -5.09
N LEU A 191 -6.97 -7.23 -3.90
CA LEU A 191 -7.66 -7.41 -2.63
C LEU A 191 -8.39 -6.15 -2.18
N ASP A 192 -7.76 -4.98 -2.35
CA ASP A 192 -8.31 -3.68 -1.96
C ASP A 192 -7.90 -2.58 -2.96
N PRO A 193 -8.62 -2.44 -4.10
CA PRO A 193 -8.36 -1.42 -5.10
C PRO A 193 -8.90 -0.03 -4.67
N TYR A 194 -9.54 0.06 -3.51
CA TYR A 194 -10.09 1.31 -2.96
C TYR A 194 -9.17 1.94 -1.91
N SER A 195 -8.06 1.29 -1.58
CA SER A 195 -7.05 1.83 -0.67
C SER A 195 -6.23 2.94 -1.34
N ALA A 196 -6.30 4.15 -0.78
CA ALA A 196 -5.50 5.30 -1.20
C ALA A 196 -3.99 4.99 -1.23
N GLU A 197 -3.51 4.23 -0.26
CA GLU A 197 -2.11 3.86 -0.16
C GLU A 197 -1.69 2.83 -1.22
N VAL A 198 -2.58 1.89 -1.56
CA VAL A 198 -2.33 0.94 -2.68
C VAL A 198 -2.27 1.68 -4.00
N TYR A 199 -3.18 2.65 -4.21
CA TYR A 199 -3.16 3.49 -5.39
C TYR A 199 -1.88 4.34 -5.48
N LEU A 200 -1.44 4.96 -4.37
CA LEU A 200 -0.15 5.65 -4.32
C LEU A 200 1.01 4.72 -4.69
N LEU A 201 1.07 3.51 -4.11
CA LEU A 201 2.12 2.53 -4.42
C LEU A 201 2.11 2.12 -5.90
N ARG A 202 0.94 2.05 -6.54
CA ARG A 202 0.81 1.80 -7.98
C ARG A 202 1.45 2.92 -8.79
N LEU A 203 1.17 4.18 -8.46
CA LEU A 203 1.80 5.34 -9.11
C LEU A 203 3.31 5.33 -8.91
N GLN A 204 3.78 5.05 -7.69
CA GLN A 204 5.21 4.95 -7.38
C GLN A 204 5.90 3.80 -8.14
N ALA A 205 5.24 2.65 -8.29
CA ALA A 205 5.76 1.52 -9.07
C ALA A 205 5.87 1.85 -10.56
N TRP A 206 4.88 2.53 -11.14
CA TRP A 206 4.96 2.99 -12.54
C TRP A 206 6.05 4.02 -12.76
N ASP A 207 6.22 4.99 -11.86
CA ASP A 207 7.30 5.96 -11.94
C ASP A 207 8.68 5.30 -11.82
N CYS A 208 8.83 4.36 -10.88
CA CYS A 208 10.04 3.54 -10.72
C CYS A 208 10.38 2.77 -12.01
N ALA A 209 9.38 2.11 -12.62
CA ALA A 209 9.53 1.35 -13.85
C ALA A 209 9.66 2.23 -15.12
N LYS A 210 9.61 3.56 -14.98
CA LYS A 210 9.59 4.53 -16.09
C LYS A 210 8.44 4.29 -17.09
N ALA A 211 7.32 3.75 -16.61
CA ALA A 211 6.12 3.51 -17.41
C ALA A 211 5.28 4.79 -17.53
N THR A 212 5.81 5.81 -18.22
CA THR A 212 5.27 7.18 -18.22
C THR A 212 3.85 7.29 -18.78
N SER A 213 3.50 6.48 -19.79
CA SER A 213 2.16 6.53 -20.42
C SER A 213 1.02 6.27 -19.42
N PHE A 214 1.16 5.24 -18.59
CA PHE A 214 0.16 4.88 -17.57
C PHE A 214 0.16 5.86 -16.40
N LEU A 215 1.35 6.32 -16.00
CA LEU A 215 1.49 7.28 -14.92
C LEU A 215 0.76 8.58 -15.26
N GLU A 216 0.98 9.14 -16.45
CA GLU A 216 0.40 10.42 -16.86
C GLU A 216 -1.14 10.44 -16.84
N GLU A 217 -1.78 9.38 -17.34
CA GLU A 217 -3.24 9.25 -17.35
C GLU A 217 -3.83 9.32 -15.93
N LYS A 218 -3.15 8.70 -14.97
CA LYS A 218 -3.65 8.53 -13.60
C LYS A 218 -3.20 9.63 -12.64
N LEU A 219 -2.05 10.24 -12.88
CA LEU A 219 -1.39 11.16 -11.94
C LEU A 219 -2.08 12.52 -11.80
N PHE A 220 -2.73 13.00 -12.87
CA PHE A 220 -3.44 14.27 -12.89
C PHE A 220 -4.96 14.14 -12.74
N THR A 221 -5.47 12.91 -12.68
CA THR A 221 -6.88 12.66 -12.41
C THR A 221 -7.16 12.93 -10.94
N SER A 222 -8.05 13.89 -10.66
CA SER A 222 -8.51 14.18 -9.30
C SER A 222 -9.40 13.04 -8.83
N ASP A 223 -8.81 12.01 -8.25
CA ASP A 223 -9.54 10.86 -7.72
C ASP A 223 -9.84 11.02 -6.23
N ALA A 224 -11.05 10.65 -5.82
CA ALA A 224 -11.43 10.50 -4.41
C ALA A 224 -10.55 9.46 -3.70
N GLN A 225 -9.90 8.56 -4.45
CA GLN A 225 -8.92 7.61 -3.94
C GLN A 225 -7.65 8.26 -3.40
N LEU A 226 -7.35 9.53 -3.70
CA LEU A 226 -6.13 10.18 -3.22
C LEU A 226 -6.23 10.82 -1.83
N ILE A 227 -7.39 10.71 -1.18
CA ILE A 227 -7.62 11.34 0.13
C ILE A 227 -6.64 10.78 1.17
N GLY A 228 -5.85 11.69 1.75
CA GLY A 228 -4.85 11.40 2.79
C GLY A 228 -3.46 11.04 2.26
N VAL A 229 -3.29 10.87 0.95
CA VAL A 229 -1.99 10.58 0.30
C VAL A 229 -1.54 11.68 -0.67
N GLU A 230 -2.32 12.76 -0.81
CA GLU A 230 -2.07 13.84 -1.76
C GLU A 230 -0.66 14.44 -1.64
N PRO A 231 -0.08 14.68 -0.44
CA PRO A 231 1.26 15.24 -0.33
C PRO A 231 2.33 14.38 -1.03
N TYR A 232 2.15 13.06 -1.05
CA TYR A 232 3.11 12.12 -1.63
C TYR A 232 2.97 12.02 -3.16
N VAL A 233 1.76 12.24 -3.67
CA VAL A 233 1.50 12.31 -5.12
C VAL A 233 2.13 13.57 -5.74
N ARG A 234 2.26 14.66 -4.97
CA ARG A 234 2.87 15.91 -5.45
C ARG A 234 4.31 15.71 -5.91
N GLY A 235 5.10 14.88 -5.24
CA GLY A 235 6.47 14.57 -5.67
C GLY A 235 6.51 13.93 -7.06
N LEU A 236 5.62 12.98 -7.31
CA LEU A 236 5.47 12.34 -8.63
C LEU A 236 5.01 13.35 -9.70
N GLN A 237 4.06 14.21 -9.37
CA GLN A 237 3.60 15.30 -10.25
C GLN A 237 4.74 16.25 -10.61
N MET A 238 5.57 16.64 -9.64
CA MET A 238 6.71 17.52 -9.89
C MET A 238 7.72 16.89 -10.85
N ARG A 239 8.04 15.61 -10.66
CA ARG A 239 8.93 14.85 -11.54
C ARG A 239 8.42 14.84 -12.98
N GLU A 240 7.13 14.55 -13.17
CA GLU A 240 6.49 14.53 -14.49
C GLU A 240 6.48 15.91 -15.16
N LEU A 241 6.07 16.95 -14.42
CA LEU A 241 5.99 18.31 -14.95
C LEU A 241 7.37 18.86 -15.34
N ILE A 242 8.41 18.56 -14.57
CA ILE A 242 9.80 18.92 -14.90
C ILE A 242 10.27 18.15 -16.14
N ARG A 243 9.99 16.84 -16.23
CA ARG A 243 10.37 16.01 -17.40
C ARG A 243 9.76 16.54 -18.70
N LYS A 244 8.53 17.05 -18.64
CA LYS A 244 7.81 17.66 -19.77
C LYS A 244 8.15 19.13 -19.99
N SER A 245 9.06 19.71 -19.21
CA SER A 245 9.40 21.13 -19.24
C SER A 245 8.19 22.07 -19.01
N GLU A 246 7.15 21.60 -18.31
CA GLU A 246 5.96 22.38 -17.96
C GLU A 246 6.18 23.24 -16.70
N PHE A 247 7.26 24.02 -16.68
CA PHE A 247 7.75 24.71 -15.48
C PHE A 247 6.74 25.66 -14.83
N LYS A 248 5.85 26.28 -15.62
CA LYS A 248 4.80 27.15 -15.09
C LYS A 248 3.82 26.37 -14.21
N LYS A 249 3.38 25.17 -14.66
CA LYS A 249 2.49 24.31 -13.87
C LYS A 249 3.22 23.70 -12.68
N ALA A 250 4.49 23.33 -12.85
CA ALA A 250 5.34 22.84 -11.77
C ALA A 250 5.44 23.87 -10.64
N LYS A 251 5.73 25.14 -10.97
CA LYS A 251 5.80 26.25 -10.01
C LYS A 251 4.49 26.43 -9.23
N THR A 252 3.36 26.53 -9.92
CA THR A 252 2.04 26.67 -9.26
C THR A 252 1.70 25.47 -8.37
N THR A 253 2.07 24.25 -8.79
CA THR A 253 1.85 23.03 -8.01
C THR A 253 2.70 23.03 -6.73
N LEU A 254 3.97 23.42 -6.87
CA LEU A 254 4.92 23.51 -5.76
C LEU A 254 4.54 24.60 -4.74
N GLU A 255 4.08 25.77 -5.20
CA GLU A 255 3.60 26.84 -4.31
C GLU A 255 2.41 26.38 -3.46
N LYS A 256 1.45 25.68 -4.07
CA LYS A 256 0.31 25.08 -3.36
C LYS A 256 0.76 24.02 -2.35
N TRP A 257 1.72 23.18 -2.72
CA TRP A 257 2.26 22.16 -1.84
C TRP A 257 3.02 22.78 -0.66
N ALA A 258 3.85 23.79 -0.91
CA ALA A 258 4.61 24.51 0.10
C ALA A 258 3.71 25.22 1.12
N ALA A 259 2.55 25.73 0.70
CA ALA A 259 1.59 26.36 1.60
C ALA A 259 1.06 25.39 2.68
N GLY A 260 0.86 24.12 2.35
CA GLY A 260 0.33 23.09 3.25
C GLY A 260 1.39 22.25 3.98
N SER A 261 2.66 22.30 3.58
CA SER A 261 3.69 21.35 4.05
C SER A 261 5.08 21.97 4.17
N LYS A 262 5.21 23.13 4.82
CA LYS A 262 6.49 23.87 4.97
C LYS A 262 7.62 23.10 5.66
N ASP A 263 7.26 22.14 6.50
CA ASP A 263 8.17 21.29 7.26
C ASP A 263 8.57 20.01 6.52
N TYR A 264 7.99 19.77 5.34
CA TYR A 264 8.24 18.57 4.55
C TYR A 264 9.53 18.73 3.72
N PRO A 265 10.56 17.88 3.92
CA PRO A 265 11.84 18.06 3.24
C PRO A 265 11.71 18.15 1.71
N GLU A 266 10.88 17.31 1.11
CA GLU A 266 10.77 17.21 -0.35
C GLU A 266 10.26 18.49 -1.01
N VAL A 267 9.52 19.35 -0.30
CA VAL A 267 9.13 20.66 -0.86
C VAL A 267 10.37 21.51 -1.17
N SER A 268 11.37 21.47 -0.29
CA SER A 268 12.62 22.22 -0.48
C SER A 268 13.47 21.60 -1.59
N TYR A 269 13.52 20.25 -1.66
CA TYR A 269 14.17 19.54 -2.75
C TYR A 269 13.58 19.89 -4.12
N TRP A 270 12.25 19.83 -4.26
CA TRP A 270 11.60 20.14 -5.53
C TRP A 270 11.68 21.62 -5.91
N THR A 271 11.88 22.52 -4.95
CA THR A 271 12.19 23.94 -5.22
C THR A 271 13.57 24.08 -5.86
N PHE A 272 14.57 23.42 -5.26
CA PHE A 272 15.92 23.36 -5.80
C PHE A 272 15.94 22.72 -7.21
N GLU A 273 15.36 21.54 -7.39
CA GLU A 273 15.33 20.85 -8.69
C GLU A 273 14.61 21.66 -9.78
N LEU A 274 13.50 22.33 -9.44
CA LEU A 274 12.80 23.19 -10.39
C LEU A 274 13.67 24.36 -10.86
N SER A 275 14.36 25.03 -9.93
CA SER A 275 15.24 26.17 -10.27
C SER A 275 16.41 25.75 -11.17
N LYS A 276 16.97 24.56 -10.92
CA LYS A 276 18.01 23.95 -11.74
C LYS A 276 17.50 23.62 -13.14
N ALA A 277 16.32 23.01 -13.24
CA ALA A 277 15.73 22.62 -14.52
C ALA A 277 15.33 23.82 -15.41
N GLN A 278 15.04 24.98 -14.80
CA GLN A 278 14.76 26.23 -15.53
C GLN A 278 15.99 26.88 -16.17
N GLY A 279 17.20 26.38 -15.90
CA GLY A 279 18.45 26.98 -16.37
C GLY A 279 18.84 28.28 -15.64
N SER A 280 18.09 28.70 -14.62
CA SER A 280 18.54 29.70 -13.66
C SER A 280 19.58 29.11 -12.71
N ALA A 281 20.36 29.98 -12.05
CA ALA A 281 21.22 29.56 -10.94
C ALA A 281 20.38 28.76 -9.93
N PRO A 282 20.78 27.52 -9.56
CA PRO A 282 20.00 26.72 -8.63
C PRO A 282 19.85 27.43 -7.27
N ASP A 283 18.69 27.29 -6.65
CA ASP A 283 18.37 27.92 -5.38
C ASP A 283 19.18 27.28 -4.23
N LYS A 284 20.36 27.85 -3.94
CA LYS A 284 21.26 27.41 -2.85
C LYS A 284 20.54 27.41 -1.49
N ALA A 285 19.57 28.32 -1.26
CA ALA A 285 18.84 28.39 0.01
C ALA A 285 17.84 27.24 0.16
N ALA A 286 17.13 26.88 -0.91
CA ALA A 286 16.25 25.70 -0.93
C ALA A 286 17.05 24.40 -0.73
N ALA A 287 18.20 24.27 -1.38
CA ALA A 287 19.12 23.14 -1.19
C ALA A 287 19.60 23.01 0.27
N ALA A 288 20.09 24.11 0.86
CA ALA A 288 20.54 24.13 2.26
C ALA A 288 19.41 23.75 3.23
N ARG A 289 18.19 24.26 3.00
CA ARG A 289 17.01 23.94 3.79
C ARG A 289 16.63 22.45 3.68
N TYR A 290 16.70 21.86 2.48
CA TYR A 290 16.43 20.43 2.30
C TYR A 290 17.37 19.57 3.15
N VAL A 291 18.68 19.84 3.05
CA VAL A 291 19.72 19.16 3.84
C VAL A 291 19.43 19.29 5.33
N GLN A 292 19.17 20.50 5.81
CA GLN A 292 18.86 20.76 7.21
C GLN A 292 17.61 20.00 7.68
N LEU A 293 16.53 19.99 6.90
CA LEU A 293 15.30 19.28 7.25
C LEU A 293 15.51 17.76 7.30
N CYS A 294 16.31 17.22 6.38
CA CYS A 294 16.65 15.80 6.35
C CYS A 294 17.55 15.38 7.53
N GLN A 295 18.54 16.19 7.89
CA GLN A 295 19.40 15.93 9.05
C GLN A 295 18.63 16.01 10.38
N ASN A 296 17.65 16.91 10.48
CA ASN A 296 16.83 17.12 11.69
C ASN A 296 15.55 16.26 11.72
N LEU A 297 15.46 15.22 10.89
CA LEU A 297 14.25 14.39 10.80
C LEU A 297 14.13 13.43 12.00
N THR A 298 13.25 13.76 12.94
CA THR A 298 12.97 12.91 14.11
C THR A 298 12.33 11.58 13.71
N PRO A 299 12.47 10.48 14.49
CA PRO A 299 11.81 9.21 14.21
C PRO A 299 10.28 9.34 14.04
N ARG A 300 9.65 10.25 14.82
CA ARG A 300 8.22 10.53 14.71
C ARG A 300 7.85 11.16 13.37
N LYS A 301 8.61 12.16 12.90
CA LYS A 301 8.41 12.79 11.58
C LYS A 301 8.69 11.80 10.45
N ARG A 302 9.74 10.98 10.58
CA ARG A 302 10.04 9.90 9.63
C ARG A 302 8.88 8.92 9.50
N LYS A 303 8.26 8.53 10.62
CA LYS A 303 7.08 7.66 10.61
C LYS A 303 5.87 8.33 9.95
N SER A 304 5.65 9.63 10.14
CA SER A 304 4.55 10.33 9.46
C SER A 304 4.74 10.47 7.95
N TYR A 305 5.98 10.37 7.46
CA TYR A 305 6.34 10.46 6.05
C TYR A 305 6.71 9.11 5.44
N ASN A 306 6.37 8.01 6.10
CA ASN A 306 6.76 6.67 5.68
C ASN A 306 6.16 6.22 4.33
N LEU A 307 5.19 6.97 3.78
CA LEU A 307 4.61 6.70 2.47
C LEU A 307 5.48 7.21 1.31
N ASP A 308 6.42 8.11 1.57
CA ASP A 308 7.36 8.61 0.56
C ASP A 308 8.59 7.71 0.48
N VAL A 309 8.74 7.05 -0.67
CA VAL A 309 9.87 6.15 -0.98
C VAL A 309 11.15 6.89 -1.30
N ASP A 310 11.07 8.18 -1.65
CA ASP A 310 12.20 9.02 -2.02
C ASP A 310 12.56 10.04 -0.92
N LEU A 311 11.94 9.94 0.27
CA LEU A 311 12.19 10.83 1.40
C LEU A 311 13.69 10.93 1.72
N CYS A 312 14.25 12.13 1.55
CA CYS A 312 15.65 12.44 1.82
C CYS A 312 16.67 11.62 1.02
N LYS A 313 16.25 10.94 -0.06
CA LYS A 313 17.11 10.07 -0.87
C LYS A 313 18.21 10.86 -1.61
N ALA A 314 17.91 12.09 -2.01
CA ALA A 314 18.84 12.96 -2.73
C ALA A 314 19.76 13.79 -1.81
N ARG A 315 19.71 13.59 -0.48
CA ARG A 315 20.46 14.42 0.49
C ARG A 315 21.95 14.51 0.16
N GLU A 316 22.60 13.38 -0.10
CA GLU A 316 24.04 13.33 -0.34
C GLU A 316 24.43 14.07 -1.62
N THR A 317 23.62 13.94 -2.68
CA THR A 317 23.81 14.67 -3.94
C THR A 317 23.64 16.18 -3.75
N VAL A 318 22.65 16.61 -2.97
CA VAL A 318 22.43 18.04 -2.69
C VAL A 318 23.51 18.60 -1.78
N GLU A 319 23.99 17.83 -0.80
CA GLU A 319 25.15 18.21 0.04
C GLU A 319 26.44 18.37 -0.78
N ALA A 320 26.68 17.49 -1.75
CA ALA A 320 27.82 17.59 -2.66
C ALA A 320 27.74 18.87 -3.51
N TYR A 321 26.57 19.15 -4.08
CA TYR A 321 26.33 20.39 -4.84
C TYR A 321 26.62 21.65 -4.02
N LEU A 322 26.20 21.68 -2.75
CA LEU A 322 26.43 22.84 -1.87
C LEU A 322 27.92 23.06 -1.55
N LYS A 323 28.72 21.98 -1.49
CA LYS A 323 30.17 22.06 -1.27
C LYS A 323 30.90 22.60 -2.50
N GLU A 324 30.61 22.03 -3.67
CA GLU A 324 31.18 22.49 -4.94
C GLU A 324 30.86 23.97 -5.19
N ALA A 325 29.59 24.37 -4.95
CA ALA A 325 29.16 25.74 -5.12
C ALA A 325 29.71 26.72 -4.08
N SER A 326 30.36 26.25 -3.01
CA SER A 326 31.07 27.10 -2.03
C SER A 326 32.55 27.27 -2.33
N ASP A 327 33.13 26.41 -3.19
CA ASP A 327 34.53 26.50 -3.59
C ASP A 327 34.73 27.46 -4.79
N GLU A 328 33.65 27.82 -5.49
CA GLU A 328 33.65 28.75 -6.63
C GLU A 328 33.48 30.23 -6.25
N ASP A 329 33.06 30.52 -5.01
CA ASP A 329 32.81 31.88 -4.48
C ASP A 329 34.06 32.44 -3.77
#